data_AF-A0A9E3H5W2-F1
#
_entry.id   AF-A0A9E3H5W2-F1
#
_cell.length_a   1.000
_cell.length_b   1.000
_cell.length_c   1.000
_cell.angle_alpha   90.00
_cell.angle_beta   90.00
_cell.angle_gamma   90.00
#
_symmetry.space_group_name_H-M   'P 1'
#
loop_
_entity.id
_entity.type
_entity.pdbx_description
1 polymer ?
#
loop_
_entity_poly.entity_id
_entity_poly.type
_entity_poly.pdbx_seq_one_letter_code
_entity_poly.pdbx_strand_id
1 'polypeptide(L)'
;MQHLSKLLEIENSKLAWVLRLNLYGLRTQLQEALKEDTTDPGNSACQELVGELDQLLQPQKLEIITPQTPPPSPTSSTSSTPPTWEDVLEPIQLEIPKEQKLKDIGDALLADQELLQYVGAYKFQSNNDLDLWNEIQRLLLRVPEKLADTWRECILAEVSQFGALEEKFAVQQIGFSRNQPVYPGLQGSVYATGLFLSDQVDFDPQLQVEKRGGKLDVLAGIVSVCLKFIEIDPCLRHALKSVDRFGVRPLNSDSESSKYMTALVERFQRVLTTTNADPAIALRARLDLDEAIHSLVYLPPCDRFSWWGKLQQEARRTLDGVVEKARNAGYQVQVRPLWGTYADIYTWSKDDLQLEIGGVPGEVSACLRVYAKINDEVIPGRVLFRSSLEG
;
A
#
# COMPACT_ATOMS: atom_id res chain seq x y z
N MET A 1 -3.59 17.47 -36.76
CA MET A 1 -4.14 17.17 -35.41
C MET A 1 -5.34 18.04 -34.97
N GLN A 2 -6.22 18.54 -35.87
CA GLN A 2 -7.18 19.60 -35.52
C GLN A 2 -8.23 19.22 -34.45
N HIS A 3 -8.75 17.99 -34.48
CA HIS A 3 -9.75 17.53 -33.50
C HIS A 3 -9.16 17.30 -32.10
N LEU A 4 -7.87 16.97 -32.04
CA LEU A 4 -7.16 16.80 -30.77
C LEU A 4 -6.97 18.15 -30.08
N SER A 5 -6.55 19.18 -30.82
CA SER A 5 -6.44 20.56 -30.28
C SER A 5 -7.79 21.05 -29.74
N LYS A 6 -8.85 20.92 -30.54
CA LYS A 6 -10.21 21.32 -30.14
C LYS A 6 -10.68 20.62 -28.87
N LEU A 7 -10.34 19.34 -28.69
CA LEU A 7 -10.72 18.60 -27.48
C LEU A 7 -9.86 19.03 -26.28
N LEU A 8 -8.59 19.33 -26.47
CA LEU A 8 -7.68 19.77 -25.41
C LEU A 8 -7.97 21.19 -24.90
N GLU A 9 -8.57 22.04 -25.73
CA GLU A 9 -9.00 23.41 -25.39
C GLU A 9 -10.25 23.45 -24.49
N ILE A 10 -10.97 22.33 -24.32
CA ILE A 10 -12.17 22.29 -23.48
C ILE A 10 -11.75 22.18 -22.00
N GLU A 11 -11.91 23.28 -21.26
CA GLU A 11 -11.68 23.34 -19.82
C GLU A 11 -12.61 22.38 -19.05
N ASN A 12 -12.09 21.76 -17.98
CA ASN A 12 -12.82 20.83 -17.10
C ASN A 12 -13.42 19.58 -17.79
N SER A 13 -12.93 19.21 -18.98
CA SER A 13 -13.34 17.98 -19.65
C SER A 13 -12.48 16.79 -19.22
N LYS A 14 -13.12 15.75 -18.66
CA LYS A 14 -12.47 14.47 -18.35
C LYS A 14 -11.88 13.81 -19.60
N LEU A 15 -12.53 13.98 -20.77
CA LEU A 15 -12.03 13.46 -22.05
C LEU A 15 -10.80 14.24 -22.53
N ALA A 16 -10.77 15.56 -22.33
CA ALA A 16 -9.59 16.38 -22.61
C ALA A 16 -8.41 16.01 -21.71
N TRP A 17 -8.67 15.74 -20.43
CA TRP A 17 -7.67 15.29 -19.48
C TRP A 17 -7.09 13.91 -19.81
N VAL A 18 -7.95 12.93 -20.11
CA VAL A 18 -7.52 11.59 -20.56
C VAL A 18 -6.70 11.69 -21.85
N LEU A 19 -7.15 12.50 -22.81
CA LEU A 19 -6.41 12.71 -24.04
C LEU A 19 -5.02 13.32 -23.77
N ARG A 20 -4.93 14.33 -22.91
CA ARG A 20 -3.67 14.99 -22.53
C ARG A 20 -2.68 13.99 -21.94
N LEU A 21 -3.11 13.13 -21.01
CA LEU A 21 -2.26 12.10 -20.42
C LEU A 21 -1.71 11.11 -21.45
N ASN A 22 -2.58 10.61 -22.33
CA ASN A 22 -2.18 9.65 -23.35
C ASN A 22 -1.17 10.25 -24.35
N LEU A 23 -1.33 11.52 -24.71
CA LEU A 23 -0.39 12.22 -25.60
C LEU A 23 0.95 12.50 -24.92
N TYR A 24 0.97 12.82 -23.61
CA TYR A 24 2.22 12.90 -22.85
C TYR A 24 2.94 11.55 -22.76
N GLY A 25 2.21 10.45 -22.55
CA GLY A 25 2.75 9.10 -22.54
C GLY A 25 3.35 8.70 -23.90
N LEU A 26 2.60 8.92 -24.98
CA LEU A 26 3.05 8.65 -26.35
C LEU A 26 4.32 9.46 -26.69
N ARG A 27 4.33 10.76 -26.38
CA ARG A 27 5.50 11.63 -26.57
C ARG A 27 6.73 11.07 -25.86
N THR A 28 6.58 10.64 -24.61
CA THR A 28 7.69 10.13 -23.78
C THR A 28 8.25 8.84 -24.36
N GLN A 29 7.39 7.91 -24.77
CA GLN A 29 7.79 6.65 -25.39
C GLN A 29 8.53 6.87 -26.72
N LEU A 30 8.06 7.80 -27.56
CA LEU A 30 8.73 8.14 -28.82
C LEU A 30 10.10 8.81 -28.59
N GLN A 31 10.22 9.66 -27.55
CA GLN A 31 11.50 10.27 -27.18
C GLN A 31 12.51 9.26 -26.62
N GLU A 32 12.06 8.22 -25.94
CA GLU A 32 12.91 7.14 -25.44
C GLU A 32 13.36 6.21 -26.57
N ALA A 33 12.44 5.81 -27.46
CA ALA A 33 12.75 5.04 -28.66
C ALA A 33 13.77 5.74 -29.58
N LEU A 34 13.66 7.06 -29.75
CA LEU A 34 14.62 7.89 -30.50
C LEU A 34 16.04 7.90 -29.89
N LYS A 35 16.19 7.60 -28.59
CA LYS A 35 17.50 7.53 -27.91
C LYS A 35 18.11 6.14 -28.02
N GLU A 36 17.29 5.10 -28.04
CA GLU A 36 17.75 3.71 -28.06
C GLU A 36 18.14 3.22 -29.46
N ASP A 37 17.44 3.67 -30.53
CA ASP A 37 17.72 3.23 -31.90
C ASP A 37 17.92 4.41 -32.87
N THR A 38 19.11 5.00 -32.85
CA THR A 38 19.47 6.17 -33.67
C THR A 38 19.60 5.89 -35.17
N THR A 39 19.51 4.62 -35.59
CA THR A 39 19.68 4.18 -36.99
C THR A 39 18.38 3.79 -37.70
N ASP A 40 17.25 3.83 -37.00
CA ASP A 40 15.95 3.49 -37.58
C ASP A 40 15.56 4.45 -38.73
N PRO A 41 15.11 3.93 -39.89
CA PRO A 41 14.75 4.75 -41.05
C PRO A 41 13.56 5.70 -40.79
N GLY A 42 12.78 5.48 -39.74
CA GLY A 42 11.67 6.32 -39.29
C GLY A 42 12.06 7.45 -38.34
N ASN A 43 13.35 7.59 -37.98
CA ASN A 43 13.78 8.58 -36.97
C ASN A 43 13.42 10.02 -37.31
N SER A 44 13.54 10.44 -38.57
CA SER A 44 13.16 11.81 -38.96
C SER A 44 11.66 12.06 -38.79
N ALA A 45 10.82 11.10 -39.19
CA ALA A 45 9.37 11.21 -39.04
C ALA A 45 8.94 11.15 -37.56
N CYS A 46 9.64 10.36 -36.74
CA CYS A 46 9.39 10.28 -35.30
C CYS A 46 9.77 11.59 -34.59
N GLN A 47 10.88 12.23 -34.98
CA GLN A 47 11.26 13.55 -34.47
C GLN A 47 10.24 14.65 -34.83
N GLU A 48 9.74 14.64 -36.06
CA GLU A 48 8.68 15.57 -36.49
C GLU A 48 7.39 15.35 -35.69
N LEU A 49 6.99 14.10 -35.47
CA LEU A 49 5.81 13.75 -34.68
C LEU A 49 5.93 14.19 -33.21
N VAL A 50 7.11 14.02 -32.59
CA VAL A 50 7.38 14.52 -31.24
C VAL A 50 7.25 16.05 -31.20
N GLY A 51 7.74 16.75 -32.22
CA GLY A 51 7.58 18.20 -32.37
C GLY A 51 6.12 18.65 -32.49
N GLU A 52 5.29 17.92 -33.25
CA GLU A 52 3.85 18.18 -33.33
C GLU A 52 3.15 17.99 -31.97
N LEU A 53 3.53 16.94 -31.23
CA LEU A 53 3.00 16.68 -29.89
C LEU A 53 3.42 17.76 -28.88
N ASP A 54 4.66 18.26 -28.98
CA ASP A 54 5.14 19.38 -28.16
C ASP A 54 4.30 20.65 -28.38
N GLN A 55 4.03 21.00 -29.63
CA GLN A 55 3.20 22.17 -29.96
C GLN A 55 1.76 22.01 -29.47
N LEU A 56 1.20 20.81 -29.57
CA LEU A 56 -0.16 20.50 -29.16
C LEU A 56 -0.34 20.50 -27.63
N LEU A 57 0.73 20.25 -26.88
CA LEU A 57 0.73 20.15 -25.42
C LEU A 57 1.19 21.44 -24.72
N GLN A 58 1.65 22.46 -25.46
CA GLN A 58 2.02 23.75 -24.85
C GLN A 58 0.81 24.44 -24.20
N PRO A 59 0.92 24.89 -22.94
CA PRO A 59 -0.12 25.70 -22.31
C PRO A 59 -0.19 27.08 -22.98
N GLN A 60 -1.36 27.47 -23.49
CA GLN A 60 -1.58 28.85 -23.95
C GLN A 60 -1.39 29.82 -22.78
N LYS A 61 -0.42 30.70 -22.94
CA LYS A 61 0.02 31.71 -21.97
C LYS A 61 -1.13 32.68 -21.67
N LEU A 62 -1.78 32.50 -20.51
CA LEU A 62 -2.65 33.53 -19.94
C LEU A 62 -1.77 34.73 -19.54
N GLU A 63 -1.92 35.84 -20.27
CA GLU A 63 -1.38 37.14 -19.89
C GLU A 63 -1.94 37.54 -18.52
N ILE A 64 -1.07 37.60 -17.52
CA ILE A 64 -1.39 38.13 -16.20
C ILE A 64 -1.53 39.65 -16.34
N ILE A 65 -2.78 40.11 -16.41
CA ILE A 65 -3.12 41.53 -16.28
C ILE A 65 -2.98 41.88 -14.79
N THR A 66 -1.95 42.63 -14.43
CA THR A 66 -1.89 43.40 -13.18
C THR A 66 -2.77 44.65 -13.30
N PRO A 67 -3.65 44.93 -12.32
CA PRO A 67 -4.12 46.29 -12.07
C PRO A 67 -3.46 46.88 -10.83
N GLN A 68 -3.02 48.11 -11.04
CA GLN A 68 -2.30 49.04 -10.20
C GLN A 68 -3.03 49.46 -8.90
N THR A 69 -2.20 49.91 -7.96
CA THR A 69 -2.49 50.67 -6.73
C THR A 69 -3.26 51.98 -7.00
N PRO A 70 -4.08 52.44 -6.04
CA PRO A 70 -4.07 53.87 -5.67
C PRO A 70 -4.16 54.08 -4.11
N PRO A 71 -3.99 55.31 -3.56
CA PRO A 71 -3.04 55.65 -2.47
C PRO A 71 -3.67 55.76 -1.05
N PRO A 72 -2.88 56.02 0.01
CA PRO A 72 -3.34 56.03 1.40
C PRO A 72 -3.74 57.43 1.90
N SER A 73 -4.63 57.51 2.89
CA SER A 73 -4.78 58.59 3.91
C SER A 73 -6.00 58.30 4.83
N PRO A 74 -6.16 58.92 6.03
CA PRO A 74 -5.68 58.33 7.29
C PRO A 74 -6.78 58.28 8.40
N THR A 75 -6.34 57.93 9.62
CA THR A 75 -6.89 58.32 10.94
C THR A 75 -8.05 57.51 11.56
N SER A 76 -7.66 56.77 12.61
CA SER A 76 -8.25 56.75 13.98
C SER A 76 -9.75 56.59 14.16
N SER A 77 -10.18 55.57 14.91
CA SER A 77 -10.53 55.72 16.33
C SER A 77 -11.16 54.44 16.90
N THR A 78 -10.79 54.16 18.15
CA THR A 78 -11.38 53.23 19.10
C THR A 78 -12.90 53.38 19.26
N SER A 79 -13.64 52.27 19.25
CA SER A 79 -14.85 52.13 20.07
C SER A 79 -15.19 50.66 20.32
N SER A 80 -15.17 50.30 21.59
CA SER A 80 -15.70 49.09 22.20
C SER A 80 -17.14 48.79 21.78
N THR A 81 -17.40 47.54 21.37
CA THR A 81 -18.75 46.97 21.25
C THR A 81 -18.79 45.66 22.05
N PRO A 82 -19.89 45.32 22.76
CA PRO A 82 -19.97 44.11 23.57
C PRO A 82 -20.11 42.85 22.70
N PRO A 83 -19.76 41.66 23.20
CA PRO A 83 -19.69 40.47 22.37
C PRO A 83 -21.09 40.00 21.97
N THR A 84 -21.35 40.01 20.67
CA THR A 84 -22.48 39.34 20.03
C THR A 84 -22.20 37.84 19.95
N TRP A 85 -23.26 37.05 20.10
CA TRP A 85 -23.33 35.59 20.21
C TRP A 85 -22.96 34.83 18.91
N GLU A 86 -22.17 35.45 18.04
CA GLU A 86 -21.69 34.91 16.75
C GLU A 86 -20.21 34.48 16.79
N ASP A 87 -19.48 34.74 17.89
CA ASP A 87 -18.09 34.29 18.13
C ASP A 87 -17.97 32.84 18.65
N VAL A 88 -19.05 32.05 18.65
CA VAL A 88 -19.06 30.66 19.17
C VAL A 88 -18.77 29.61 18.09
N LEU A 89 -18.59 30.02 16.83
CA LEU A 89 -18.36 29.11 15.70
C LEU A 89 -17.11 29.45 14.87
N GLU A 90 -16.08 30.03 15.47
CA GLU A 90 -14.75 29.94 14.87
C GLU A 90 -14.18 28.54 15.15
N PRO A 91 -13.81 27.76 14.11
CA PRO A 91 -13.08 26.53 14.34
C PRO A 91 -11.77 26.92 15.04
N ILE A 92 -11.46 26.27 16.14
CA ILE A 92 -10.15 26.34 16.80
C ILE A 92 -9.11 26.03 15.73
N GLN A 93 -8.51 27.07 15.16
CA GLN A 93 -7.29 26.92 14.38
C GLN A 93 -6.22 26.57 15.40
N LEU A 94 -6.06 25.27 15.65
CA LEU A 94 -4.85 24.74 16.25
C LEU A 94 -3.70 25.32 15.43
N GLU A 95 -2.97 26.26 16.01
CA GLU A 95 -1.71 26.76 15.47
C GLU A 95 -0.84 25.53 15.22
N ILE A 96 -0.74 25.10 13.97
CA ILE A 96 0.18 24.03 13.57
C ILE A 96 1.58 24.61 13.82
N PRO A 97 2.35 24.11 14.80
CA PRO A 97 3.72 24.56 14.95
C PRO A 97 4.44 24.21 13.66
N LYS A 98 5.15 25.19 13.07
CA LYS A 98 5.96 25.00 11.85
C LYS A 98 7.14 24.02 12.03
N GLU A 99 7.30 23.46 13.22
CA GLU A 99 8.36 22.54 13.60
C GLU A 99 7.74 21.16 13.82
N GLN A 100 8.07 20.21 12.94
CA GLN A 100 7.68 18.81 13.09
C GLN A 100 8.42 18.23 14.30
N LYS A 101 7.72 18.06 15.42
CA LYS A 101 8.31 17.55 16.67
C LYS A 101 8.77 16.10 16.55
N LEU A 102 8.15 15.33 15.64
CA LEU A 102 8.49 13.93 15.44
C LEU A 102 9.62 13.71 14.43
N LYS A 103 10.15 14.78 13.82
CA LYS A 103 11.18 14.66 12.79
C LYS A 103 12.46 14.03 13.33
N ASP A 104 12.93 14.49 14.48
CA ASP A 104 14.16 13.99 15.10
C ASP A 104 14.03 12.49 15.47
N ILE A 105 12.84 12.07 15.91
CA ILE A 105 12.52 10.66 16.16
C ILE A 105 12.59 9.84 14.86
N GLY A 106 12.02 10.37 13.78
CA GLY A 106 12.12 9.76 12.45
C GLY A 106 13.57 9.62 11.99
N ASP A 107 14.38 10.65 12.17
CA ASP A 107 15.80 10.64 11.81
C ASP A 107 16.60 9.65 12.67
N ALA A 108 16.29 9.53 13.97
CA ALA A 108 16.90 8.54 14.88
C ALA A 108 16.58 7.10 14.48
N LEU A 109 15.33 6.82 14.08
CA LEU A 109 14.92 5.52 13.54
C LEU A 109 15.71 5.17 12.27
N LEU A 110 15.89 6.13 11.37
CA LEU A 110 16.62 5.92 10.11
C LEU A 110 18.14 5.85 10.28
N ALA A 111 18.67 6.25 11.44
CA ALA A 111 20.08 6.08 11.78
C ALA A 111 20.39 4.66 12.32
N ASP A 112 19.38 3.92 12.77
CA ASP A 112 19.53 2.60 13.37
C ASP A 112 19.86 1.51 12.35
N GLN A 113 21.05 0.92 12.51
CA GLN A 113 21.56 -0.10 11.58
C GLN A 113 20.81 -1.43 11.67
N GLU A 114 20.24 -1.78 12.81
CA GLU A 114 19.47 -3.02 12.96
C GLU A 114 18.12 -2.89 12.24
N LEU A 115 17.43 -1.76 12.40
CA LEU A 115 16.18 -1.46 11.71
C LEU A 115 16.36 -1.41 10.19
N LEU A 116 17.41 -0.74 9.71
CA LEU A 116 17.73 -0.63 8.28
C LEU A 116 17.98 -1.99 7.60
N GLN A 117 18.42 -3.02 8.34
CA GLN A 117 18.56 -4.38 7.78
C GLN A 117 17.21 -4.96 7.33
N TYR A 118 16.11 -4.59 7.99
CA TYR A 118 14.77 -5.08 7.67
C TYR A 118 14.05 -4.21 6.65
N VAL A 119 14.15 -2.88 6.78
CA VAL A 119 13.35 -1.95 5.96
C VAL A 119 14.10 -1.37 4.77
N GLY A 120 15.41 -1.59 4.68
CA GLY A 120 16.27 -1.06 3.63
C GLY A 120 16.39 0.46 3.67
N ALA A 121 16.84 1.06 2.57
CA ALA A 121 16.86 2.51 2.43
C ALA A 121 15.41 3.04 2.44
N TYR A 122 15.03 3.70 3.53
CA TYR A 122 13.69 4.24 3.74
C TYR A 122 13.73 5.76 3.89
N LYS A 123 12.66 6.42 3.46
CA LYS A 123 12.46 7.87 3.62
C LYS A 123 11.01 8.11 3.98
N PHE A 124 10.80 8.83 5.08
CA PHE A 124 9.48 9.32 5.45
C PHE A 124 8.98 10.36 4.42
N GLN A 125 7.70 10.29 4.08
CA GLN A 125 7.06 11.19 3.11
C GLN A 125 6.23 12.28 3.79
N SER A 126 5.90 12.08 5.07
CA SER A 126 4.99 12.93 5.83
C SER A 126 5.58 14.30 6.19
N ASN A 127 4.78 15.35 5.98
CA ASN A 127 5.15 16.75 6.26
C ASN A 127 4.48 17.31 7.54
N ASN A 128 3.74 16.48 8.29
CA ASN A 128 3.13 16.85 9.57
C ASN A 128 3.31 15.71 10.59
N ASP A 129 3.20 16.01 11.88
CA ASP A 129 3.44 15.04 12.96
C ASP A 129 2.37 13.93 13.00
N LEU A 130 1.12 14.20 12.62
CA LEU A 130 0.05 13.20 12.63
C LEU A 130 0.33 12.07 11.62
N ASP A 131 0.66 12.45 10.40
CA ASP A 131 0.97 11.50 9.33
C ASP A 131 2.31 10.81 9.59
N LEU A 132 3.30 11.54 10.11
CA LEU A 132 4.61 10.99 10.47
C LEU A 132 4.51 9.95 11.59
N TRP A 133 3.70 10.19 12.62
CA TRP A 133 3.42 9.19 13.65
C TRP A 133 2.91 7.89 13.04
N ASN A 134 1.90 7.99 12.18
CA ASN A 134 1.29 6.84 11.53
C ASN A 134 2.27 6.11 10.61
N GLU A 135 3.09 6.85 9.86
CA GLU A 135 4.12 6.30 8.98
C GLU A 135 5.20 5.55 9.78
N ILE A 136 5.66 6.12 10.91
CA ILE A 136 6.56 5.45 11.86
C ILE A 136 5.95 4.16 12.38
N GLN A 137 4.70 4.20 12.87
CA GLN A 137 4.06 3.00 13.41
C GLN A 137 3.89 1.91 12.36
N ARG A 138 3.50 2.27 11.13
CA ARG A 138 3.40 1.32 10.00
C ARG A 138 4.76 0.75 9.60
N LEU A 139 5.83 1.54 9.62
CA LEU A 139 7.19 1.05 9.42
C LEU A 139 7.55 -0.04 10.44
N LEU A 140 7.21 0.18 11.72
CA LEU A 140 7.46 -0.78 12.80
C LEU A 140 6.62 -2.07 12.69
N LEU A 141 5.52 -2.07 11.95
CA LEU A 141 4.75 -3.30 11.67
C LEU A 141 5.48 -4.27 10.73
N ARG A 142 6.57 -3.84 10.09
CA ARG A 142 7.35 -4.60 9.10
C ARG A 142 8.57 -5.32 9.69
N VAL A 143 8.99 -4.94 10.91
CA VAL A 143 10.19 -5.47 11.59
C VAL A 143 9.79 -6.47 12.69
N PRO A 144 10.72 -7.32 13.19
CA PRO A 144 10.39 -8.26 14.26
C PRO A 144 9.76 -7.56 15.47
N GLU A 145 8.70 -8.13 16.04
CA GLU A 145 7.92 -7.48 17.12
C GLU A 145 8.78 -7.02 18.30
N LYS A 146 9.78 -7.80 18.69
CA LYS A 146 10.69 -7.41 19.79
C LYS A 146 11.42 -6.09 19.49
N LEU A 147 11.88 -5.91 18.25
CA LEU A 147 12.53 -4.68 17.83
C LEU A 147 11.52 -3.53 17.74
N ALA A 148 10.32 -3.81 17.19
CA ALA A 148 9.23 -2.84 17.10
C ALA A 148 8.81 -2.32 18.49
N ASP A 149 8.66 -3.21 19.47
CA ASP A 149 8.24 -2.87 20.83
C ASP A 149 9.31 -2.05 21.55
N THR A 150 10.59 -2.42 21.39
CA THR A 150 11.72 -1.64 21.91
C THR A 150 11.66 -0.20 21.38
N TRP A 151 11.47 -0.05 20.06
CA TRP A 151 11.35 1.27 19.44
C TRP A 151 10.12 2.03 19.91
N ARG A 152 8.96 1.38 20.02
CA ARG A 152 7.74 2.02 20.53
C ARG A 152 7.93 2.54 21.95
N GLU A 153 8.59 1.77 22.82
CA GLU A 153 8.90 2.21 24.18
C GLU A 153 9.82 3.44 24.19
N CYS A 154 10.89 3.43 23.39
CA CYS A 154 11.80 4.57 23.25
C CYS A 154 11.08 5.81 22.73
N ILE A 155 10.30 5.66 21.65
CA ILE A 155 9.54 6.74 21.03
C ILE A 155 8.53 7.31 22.04
N LEU A 156 7.79 6.47 22.76
CA LEU A 156 6.81 6.92 23.76
C LEU A 156 7.47 7.69 24.91
N ALA A 157 8.67 7.27 25.34
CA ALA A 157 9.44 7.99 26.34
C ALA A 157 9.89 9.38 25.83
N GLU A 158 10.25 9.49 24.56
CA GLU A 158 10.68 10.74 23.93
C GLU A 158 9.52 11.70 23.70
N VAL A 159 8.39 11.24 23.14
CA VAL A 159 7.20 12.08 22.92
C VAL A 159 6.61 12.63 24.24
N SER A 160 6.77 11.86 25.32
CA SER A 160 6.37 12.30 26.67
C SER A 160 7.17 13.52 27.15
N GLN A 161 8.42 13.69 26.72
CA GLN A 161 9.27 14.81 27.16
C GLN A 161 8.79 16.17 26.64
N PHE A 162 8.15 16.19 25.47
CA PHE A 162 7.56 17.41 24.89
C PHE A 162 6.03 17.46 25.03
N GLY A 163 5.45 16.68 25.95
CA GLY A 163 4.05 16.80 26.36
C GLY A 163 3.03 16.09 25.48
N ALA A 164 3.44 15.11 24.67
CA ALA A 164 2.53 14.20 23.98
C ALA A 164 2.43 12.89 24.78
N LEU A 165 1.22 12.35 24.92
CA LEU A 165 0.95 11.14 25.70
C LEU A 165 0.31 10.07 24.82
N GLU A 166 0.54 8.81 25.17
CA GLU A 166 -0.11 7.67 24.55
C GLU A 166 -1.64 7.79 24.72
N GLU A 167 -2.37 7.66 23.61
CA GLU A 167 -3.83 7.61 23.59
C GLU A 167 -4.30 6.27 23.05
N LYS A 168 -4.98 5.50 23.91
CA LYS A 168 -5.41 4.12 23.62
C LYS A 168 -6.82 4.03 23.05
N PHE A 169 -7.61 5.10 23.17
CA PHE A 169 -9.01 5.16 22.79
C PHE A 169 -9.25 5.93 21.50
N ALA A 170 -8.41 6.92 21.16
CA ALA A 170 -8.46 7.61 19.88
C ALA A 170 -7.85 6.73 18.77
N VAL A 171 -8.60 5.71 18.36
CA VAL A 171 -8.16 4.71 17.39
C VAL A 171 -9.12 4.58 16.21
N GLN A 172 -8.56 4.47 15.02
CA GLN A 172 -9.28 4.00 13.85
C GLN A 172 -9.51 2.50 14.01
N GLN A 173 -10.75 2.05 13.85
CA GLN A 173 -11.11 0.65 13.99
C GLN A 173 -11.21 -0.04 12.63
N ILE A 174 -10.66 -1.25 12.55
CA ILE A 174 -10.84 -2.16 11.41
C ILE A 174 -11.63 -3.37 11.90
N GLY A 175 -12.67 -3.76 11.16
CA GLY A 175 -13.42 -4.97 11.44
C GLY A 175 -12.54 -6.22 11.39
N PHE A 176 -12.52 -6.97 12.48
CA PHE A 176 -11.74 -8.20 12.61
C PHE A 176 -12.48 -9.24 13.47
N SER A 177 -11.91 -10.44 13.61
CA SER A 177 -12.47 -11.53 14.42
C SER A 177 -12.11 -11.45 15.92
N ARG A 178 -11.32 -10.46 16.33
CA ARG A 178 -10.86 -10.23 17.71
C ARG A 178 -10.55 -8.76 17.95
N ASN A 179 -10.60 -8.36 19.22
CA ASN A 179 -10.13 -7.06 19.67
C ASN A 179 -8.61 -7.09 19.90
N GLN A 180 -7.86 -6.25 19.19
CA GLN A 180 -6.41 -6.18 19.32
C GLN A 180 -5.87 -4.78 18.93
N PRO A 181 -5.10 -4.10 19.79
CA PRO A 181 -4.39 -2.89 19.39
C PRO A 181 -3.30 -3.22 18.36
N VAL A 182 -3.23 -2.43 17.28
CA VAL A 182 -2.16 -2.52 16.28
C VAL A 182 -1.05 -1.54 16.65
N TYR A 183 -1.42 -0.28 16.91
CA TYR A 183 -0.55 0.74 17.49
C TYR A 183 -1.40 1.84 18.14
N PRO A 184 -0.90 2.52 19.18
CA PRO A 184 -1.65 3.58 19.88
C PRO A 184 -1.64 4.90 19.09
N GLY A 185 -2.58 5.78 19.45
CA GLY A 185 -2.56 7.18 19.04
C GLY A 185 -1.73 8.04 19.98
N LEU A 186 -1.72 9.34 19.71
CA LEU A 186 -1.13 10.37 20.56
C LEU A 186 -2.15 11.47 20.86
N GLN A 187 -2.03 12.06 22.05
CA GLN A 187 -2.76 13.26 22.46
C GLN A 187 -1.83 14.27 23.16
N GLY A 188 -2.32 15.50 23.34
CA GLY A 188 -1.56 16.57 23.98
C GLY A 188 -0.84 17.43 22.94
N SER A 189 0.49 17.51 23.04
CA SER A 189 1.28 18.41 22.20
C SER A 189 1.43 17.96 20.73
N VAL A 190 1.11 16.69 20.45
CA VAL A 190 0.94 16.08 19.13
C VAL A 190 -0.34 15.25 19.19
N TYR A 191 -1.21 15.39 18.19
CA TYR A 191 -2.42 14.59 18.05
C TYR A 191 -2.28 13.63 16.87
N ALA A 192 -2.50 12.34 17.12
CA ALA A 192 -2.52 11.33 16.08
C ALA A 192 -3.47 10.19 16.45
N THR A 193 -4.18 9.64 15.47
CA THR A 193 -5.08 8.51 15.67
C THR A 193 -4.32 7.19 15.59
N GLY A 194 -4.57 6.28 16.54
CA GLY A 194 -4.02 4.93 16.52
C GLY A 194 -4.80 3.98 15.62
N LEU A 195 -4.45 2.70 15.62
CA LEU A 195 -5.13 1.67 14.84
C LEU A 195 -5.46 0.45 15.71
N PHE A 196 -6.70 -0.03 15.59
CA PHE A 196 -7.25 -1.10 16.42
C PHE A 196 -8.07 -2.09 15.59
N LEU A 197 -7.83 -3.38 15.77
CA LEU A 197 -8.69 -4.44 15.25
C LEU A 197 -9.86 -4.65 16.19
N SER A 198 -11.10 -4.64 15.68
CA SER A 198 -12.32 -4.69 16.50
C SER A 198 -13.25 -5.82 16.08
N ASP A 199 -13.73 -6.60 17.07
CA ASP A 199 -14.79 -7.59 16.85
C ASP A 199 -16.20 -6.97 16.87
N GLN A 200 -16.33 -5.69 17.20
CA GLN A 200 -17.60 -4.95 17.24
C GLN A 200 -17.89 -4.17 15.96
N VAL A 201 -16.88 -3.93 15.11
CA VAL A 201 -17.03 -3.24 13.82
C VAL A 201 -17.16 -4.25 12.70
N ASP A 202 -18.08 -4.01 11.77
CA ASP A 202 -18.26 -4.86 10.59
C ASP A 202 -17.00 -4.94 9.73
N PHE A 203 -16.86 -6.03 8.98
CA PHE A 203 -15.81 -6.17 7.98
C PHE A 203 -15.96 -5.12 6.88
N ASP A 204 -14.93 -4.98 6.03
CA ASP A 204 -14.99 -4.07 4.90
C ASP A 204 -16.27 -4.31 4.06
N PRO A 205 -17.06 -3.25 3.76
CA PRO A 205 -18.35 -3.38 3.11
C PRO A 205 -18.27 -4.04 1.73
N GLN A 206 -17.11 -3.98 1.06
CA GLN A 206 -16.89 -4.65 -0.23
C GLN A 206 -16.95 -6.18 -0.14
N LEU A 207 -16.74 -6.74 1.06
CA LEU A 207 -16.76 -8.19 1.29
C LEU A 207 -18.18 -8.76 1.41
N GLN A 208 -19.17 -7.92 1.76
CA GLN A 208 -20.58 -8.32 1.90
C GLN A 208 -20.77 -9.57 2.77
N VAL A 209 -20.04 -9.65 3.88
CA VAL A 209 -20.04 -10.81 4.78
C VAL A 209 -20.35 -10.38 6.21
N GLU A 210 -21.29 -11.08 6.83
CA GLU A 210 -21.64 -10.91 8.24
C GLU A 210 -20.77 -11.80 9.13
N LYS A 211 -20.54 -11.36 10.37
CA LYS A 211 -19.80 -12.14 11.37
C LYS A 211 -20.59 -13.38 11.78
N ARG A 212 -19.96 -14.55 11.64
CA ARG A 212 -20.56 -15.86 11.98
C ARG A 212 -19.71 -16.68 12.93
N GLY A 213 -18.53 -16.19 13.29
CA GLY A 213 -17.51 -16.89 14.04
C GLY A 213 -16.70 -17.88 13.19
N GLY A 214 -15.48 -18.17 13.65
CA GLY A 214 -14.62 -19.21 13.08
C GLY A 214 -13.61 -18.71 12.03
N LYS A 215 -13.05 -19.66 11.25
CA LYS A 215 -11.91 -19.38 10.36
C LYS A 215 -12.26 -18.43 9.21
N LEU A 216 -13.51 -18.38 8.77
CA LEU A 216 -13.95 -17.50 7.70
C LEU A 216 -13.95 -16.02 8.13
N ASP A 217 -14.38 -15.74 9.37
CA ASP A 217 -14.33 -14.40 9.96
C ASP A 217 -12.89 -13.92 10.13
N VAL A 218 -11.96 -14.81 10.51
CA VAL A 218 -10.52 -14.50 10.55
C VAL A 218 -10.04 -14.04 9.16
N LEU A 219 -10.45 -14.74 8.11
CA LEU A 219 -10.07 -14.39 6.74
C LEU A 219 -10.73 -13.09 6.26
N ALA A 220 -12.01 -12.88 6.56
CA ALA A 220 -12.70 -11.63 6.27
C ALA A 220 -12.01 -10.45 6.95
N GLY A 221 -11.59 -10.63 8.21
CA GLY A 221 -10.80 -9.66 8.95
C GLY A 221 -9.46 -9.38 8.30
N ILE A 222 -8.71 -10.42 7.90
CA ILE A 222 -7.41 -10.25 7.23
C ILE A 222 -7.57 -9.50 5.91
N VAL A 223 -8.58 -9.85 5.10
CA VAL A 223 -8.84 -9.13 3.85
C VAL A 223 -9.25 -7.69 4.12
N SER A 224 -10.06 -7.42 5.16
CA SER A 224 -10.43 -6.05 5.57
C SER A 224 -9.19 -5.24 5.98
N VAL A 225 -8.25 -5.86 6.70
CA VAL A 225 -6.95 -5.24 7.03
C VAL A 225 -6.16 -4.96 5.77
N CYS A 226 -6.05 -5.90 4.84
CA CYS A 226 -5.36 -5.69 3.56
C CYS A 226 -5.96 -4.51 2.79
N LEU A 227 -7.29 -4.46 2.63
CA LEU A 227 -7.98 -3.36 1.96
C LEU A 227 -7.71 -2.02 2.64
N LYS A 228 -7.81 -1.97 3.97
CA LYS A 228 -7.52 -0.74 4.71
C LYS A 228 -6.08 -0.27 4.54
N PHE A 229 -5.12 -1.20 4.59
CA PHE A 229 -3.71 -0.88 4.44
C PHE A 229 -3.36 -0.37 3.04
N ILE A 230 -4.01 -0.88 1.99
CA ILE A 230 -3.88 -0.35 0.63
C ILE A 230 -4.28 1.13 0.57
N GLU A 231 -5.27 1.57 1.35
CA GLU A 231 -5.71 2.96 1.40
C GLU A 231 -4.76 3.88 2.18
N ILE A 232 -4.15 3.38 3.27
CA ILE A 232 -3.44 4.23 4.24
C ILE A 232 -1.91 4.13 4.15
N ASP A 233 -1.35 3.15 3.45
CA ASP A 233 0.10 2.93 3.35
C ASP A 233 0.61 2.99 1.90
N PRO A 234 1.26 4.10 1.49
CA PRO A 234 1.78 4.26 0.14
C PRO A 234 3.00 3.38 -0.16
N CYS A 235 3.62 2.76 0.86
CA CYS A 235 4.78 1.88 0.69
C CYS A 235 4.39 0.48 0.21
N LEU A 236 3.10 0.16 0.23
CA LEU A 236 2.59 -1.12 -0.22
C LEU A 236 2.72 -1.31 -1.73
N ARG A 237 3.00 -2.55 -2.08
CA ARG A 237 3.14 -3.01 -3.45
C ARG A 237 2.38 -4.30 -3.62
N HIS A 238 2.08 -4.63 -4.86
CA HIS A 238 1.53 -5.93 -5.21
C HIS A 238 2.46 -6.70 -6.14
N ALA A 239 2.43 -8.01 -5.98
CA ALA A 239 3.14 -8.97 -6.82
C ALA A 239 2.17 -9.97 -7.47
N LEU A 240 0.87 -9.70 -7.51
CA LEU A 240 -0.14 -10.70 -7.87
C LEU A 240 -0.18 -10.94 -9.38
N LYS A 241 0.15 -12.16 -9.79
CA LYS A 241 0.32 -12.54 -11.21
C LYS A 241 -0.88 -12.21 -12.10
N SER A 242 -2.11 -12.32 -11.58
CA SER A 242 -3.31 -12.06 -12.38
C SER A 242 -3.57 -10.57 -12.62
N VAL A 243 -2.96 -9.70 -11.82
CA VAL A 243 -3.10 -8.25 -11.93
C VAL A 243 -1.96 -7.69 -12.78
N ASP A 244 -0.73 -8.04 -12.42
CA ASP A 244 0.43 -7.82 -13.26
C ASP A 244 1.34 -9.06 -13.21
N ARG A 245 1.68 -9.57 -14.39
CA ARG A 245 2.55 -10.73 -14.53
C ARG A 245 4.03 -10.38 -14.31
N PHE A 246 4.42 -9.15 -14.61
CA PHE A 246 5.81 -8.72 -14.75
C PHE A 246 6.21 -7.79 -13.61
N GLY A 247 6.55 -8.38 -12.47
CA GLY A 247 7.23 -7.69 -11.38
C GLY A 247 6.34 -7.29 -10.20
N VAL A 248 6.88 -6.38 -9.40
CA VAL A 248 6.26 -5.85 -8.18
C VAL A 248 5.89 -4.39 -8.38
N ARG A 249 4.60 -4.05 -8.31
CA ARG A 249 4.08 -2.72 -8.64
C ARG A 249 3.67 -1.94 -7.40
N PRO A 250 3.97 -0.63 -7.33
CA PRO A 250 3.47 0.21 -6.25
C PRO A 250 1.95 0.38 -6.33
N LEU A 251 1.30 0.44 -5.17
CA LEU A 251 -0.15 0.67 -5.04
C LEU A 251 -0.50 2.14 -4.82
N ASN A 252 0.44 3.05 -5.10
CA ASN A 252 0.26 4.50 -4.92
C ASN A 252 -0.59 5.18 -5.99
N SER A 253 -0.98 4.47 -7.05
CA SER A 253 -1.87 4.99 -8.08
C SER A 253 -3.27 4.36 -7.94
N ASP A 254 -4.30 5.20 -8.03
CA ASP A 254 -5.71 4.76 -7.92
C ASP A 254 -6.06 3.64 -8.90
N SER A 255 -5.45 3.64 -10.09
CA SER A 255 -5.70 2.60 -11.09
C SER A 255 -5.15 1.25 -10.65
N GLU A 256 -3.91 1.20 -10.15
CA GLU A 256 -3.29 -0.06 -9.71
C GLU A 256 -3.89 -0.56 -8.39
N SER A 257 -4.14 0.34 -7.43
CA SER A 257 -4.80 -0.01 -6.17
C SER A 257 -6.19 -0.60 -6.42
N SER A 258 -7.00 0.04 -7.26
CA SER A 258 -8.34 -0.46 -7.61
C SER A 258 -8.29 -1.85 -8.24
N LYS A 259 -7.42 -2.08 -9.24
CA LYS A 259 -7.28 -3.40 -9.88
C LYS A 259 -6.95 -4.49 -8.86
N TYR A 260 -6.02 -4.19 -7.95
CA TYR A 260 -5.60 -5.14 -6.93
C TYR A 260 -6.70 -5.41 -5.90
N MET A 261 -7.35 -4.36 -5.39
CA MET A 261 -8.45 -4.47 -4.44
C MET A 261 -9.62 -5.29 -5.03
N THR A 262 -10.01 -5.02 -6.28
CA THR A 262 -11.02 -5.84 -6.99
C THR A 262 -10.60 -7.30 -7.07
N ALA A 263 -9.36 -7.58 -7.50
CA ALA A 263 -8.84 -8.94 -7.62
C ALA A 263 -8.80 -9.69 -6.26
N LEU A 264 -8.53 -8.98 -5.16
CA LEU A 264 -8.55 -9.54 -3.81
C LEU A 264 -9.99 -9.85 -3.35
N VAL A 265 -10.92 -8.91 -3.54
CA VAL A 265 -12.34 -9.06 -3.18
C VAL A 265 -12.99 -10.21 -3.97
N GLU A 266 -12.76 -10.29 -5.29
CA GLU A 266 -13.31 -11.36 -6.13
C GLU A 266 -12.87 -12.76 -5.66
N ARG A 267 -11.62 -12.90 -5.22
CA ARG A 267 -11.10 -14.17 -4.68
C ARG A 267 -11.73 -14.50 -3.33
N PHE A 268 -11.94 -13.49 -2.48
CA PHE A 268 -12.64 -13.68 -1.23
C PHE A 268 -14.10 -14.13 -1.47
N GLN A 269 -14.80 -13.48 -2.40
CA GLN A 269 -16.15 -13.87 -2.80
C GLN A 269 -16.19 -15.30 -3.36
N ARG A 270 -15.19 -15.71 -4.15
CA ARG A 270 -15.06 -17.09 -4.63
C ARG A 270 -14.93 -18.09 -3.48
N VAL A 271 -14.22 -17.75 -2.41
CA VAL A 271 -14.14 -18.58 -1.19
C VAL A 271 -15.52 -18.71 -0.54
N LEU A 272 -16.29 -17.62 -0.46
CA LEU A 272 -17.66 -17.67 0.08
C LEU A 272 -18.56 -18.60 -0.74
N THR A 273 -18.57 -18.45 -2.07
CA THR A 273 -19.44 -19.24 -2.96
C THR A 273 -19.05 -20.72 -3.01
N THR A 274 -17.79 -21.05 -2.73
CA THR A 274 -17.28 -22.43 -2.78
C THR A 274 -17.23 -23.13 -1.43
N THR A 275 -17.68 -22.48 -0.35
CA THR A 275 -17.62 -23.05 1.01
C THR A 275 -18.35 -24.40 1.15
N ASN A 276 -19.46 -24.56 0.42
CA ASN A 276 -20.27 -25.79 0.39
C ASN A 276 -20.10 -26.59 -0.90
N ALA A 277 -19.14 -26.21 -1.75
CA ALA A 277 -18.86 -26.92 -2.99
C ALA A 277 -17.99 -28.16 -2.74
N ASP A 278 -17.61 -28.84 -3.82
CA ASP A 278 -16.63 -29.92 -3.76
C ASP A 278 -15.34 -29.46 -3.02
N PRO A 279 -14.80 -30.28 -2.09
CA PRO A 279 -13.63 -29.90 -1.29
C PRO A 279 -12.38 -29.52 -2.08
N ALA A 280 -12.17 -30.09 -3.28
CA ALA A 280 -11.05 -29.70 -4.13
C ALA A 280 -11.29 -28.33 -4.79
N ILE A 281 -12.53 -28.01 -5.17
CA ILE A 281 -12.90 -26.67 -5.66
C ILE A 281 -12.72 -25.63 -4.55
N ALA A 282 -13.21 -25.93 -3.34
CA ALA A 282 -13.02 -25.08 -2.18
C ALA A 282 -11.53 -24.85 -1.90
N LEU A 283 -10.71 -25.90 -1.92
CA LEU A 283 -9.26 -25.79 -1.72
C LEU A 283 -8.58 -24.89 -2.76
N ARG A 284 -8.93 -24.99 -4.05
CA ARG A 284 -8.39 -24.11 -5.09
C ARG A 284 -8.74 -22.65 -4.84
N ALA A 285 -10.01 -22.35 -4.50
CA ALA A 285 -10.42 -20.99 -4.16
C ALA A 285 -9.65 -20.42 -2.95
N ARG A 286 -9.36 -21.27 -1.96
CA ARG A 286 -8.55 -20.89 -0.79
C ARG A 286 -7.09 -20.61 -1.16
N LEU A 287 -6.50 -21.42 -2.05
CA LEU A 287 -5.13 -21.21 -2.55
C LEU A 287 -5.02 -19.92 -3.37
N ASP A 288 -6.01 -19.61 -4.21
CA ASP A 288 -6.08 -18.36 -4.97
C ASP A 288 -6.09 -17.13 -4.04
N LEU A 289 -6.90 -17.18 -2.97
CA LEU A 289 -6.96 -16.11 -1.98
C LEU A 289 -5.68 -16.02 -1.14
N ASP A 290 -5.07 -17.15 -0.77
CA ASP A 290 -3.77 -17.17 -0.08
C ASP A 290 -2.69 -16.47 -0.92
N GLU A 291 -2.61 -16.77 -2.23
CA GLU A 291 -1.69 -16.08 -3.14
C GLU A 291 -1.96 -14.58 -3.16
N ALA A 292 -3.23 -14.15 -3.24
CA ALA A 292 -3.57 -12.74 -3.22
C ALA A 292 -3.13 -12.07 -1.92
N ILE A 293 -3.45 -12.61 -0.74
CA ILE A 293 -3.04 -12.02 0.55
C ILE A 293 -1.51 -11.89 0.65
N HIS A 294 -0.77 -12.92 0.22
CA HIS A 294 0.69 -12.92 0.28
C HIS A 294 1.36 -12.14 -0.85
N SER A 295 0.63 -11.80 -1.91
CA SER A 295 1.08 -10.91 -2.97
C SER A 295 1.02 -9.43 -2.59
N LEU A 296 0.39 -9.08 -1.46
CA LEU A 296 0.47 -7.75 -0.88
C LEU A 296 1.76 -7.65 -0.07
N VAL A 297 2.74 -6.92 -0.58
CA VAL A 297 4.13 -6.94 -0.07
C VAL A 297 4.69 -5.55 0.09
N TYR A 298 5.70 -5.44 0.96
CA TYR A 298 6.61 -4.31 1.01
C TYR A 298 7.91 -4.67 0.28
N LEU A 299 8.69 -3.66 -0.09
CA LEU A 299 10.06 -3.86 -0.56
C LEU A 299 11.01 -3.02 0.30
N PRO A 300 11.97 -3.64 1.03
CA PRO A 300 12.11 -5.08 1.30
C PRO A 300 10.86 -5.77 1.87
N PRO A 301 10.65 -7.08 1.58
CA PRO A 301 9.59 -7.87 2.22
C PRO A 301 9.71 -7.85 3.74
N CYS A 302 8.57 -7.80 4.43
CA CYS A 302 8.52 -7.78 5.89
C CYS A 302 9.16 -9.02 6.50
N ASP A 303 9.72 -8.86 7.70
CA ASP A 303 10.18 -10.01 8.47
C ASP A 303 9.00 -10.93 8.82
N ARG A 304 9.24 -12.24 8.84
CA ARG A 304 8.19 -13.24 9.12
C ARG A 304 7.65 -13.13 10.56
N PHE A 305 8.45 -12.62 11.49
CA PHE A 305 8.08 -12.43 12.90
C PHE A 305 7.60 -11.01 13.19
N SER A 306 7.47 -10.16 12.17
CA SER A 306 6.78 -8.88 12.27
C SER A 306 5.28 -9.05 12.43
N TRP A 307 4.59 -7.98 12.86
CA TRP A 307 3.14 -7.98 12.95
C TRP A 307 2.48 -8.33 11.60
N TRP A 308 2.97 -7.71 10.51
CA TRP A 308 2.48 -7.99 9.15
C TRP A 308 2.76 -9.43 8.73
N GLY A 309 3.97 -9.92 8.99
CA GLY A 309 4.37 -11.30 8.68
C GLY A 309 3.52 -12.34 9.42
N LYS A 310 3.17 -12.07 10.69
CA LYS A 310 2.28 -12.94 11.46
C LYS A 310 0.84 -12.91 10.97
N LEU A 311 0.33 -11.76 10.51
CA LEU A 311 -0.99 -11.65 9.89
C LEU A 311 -1.09 -12.52 8.63
N GLN A 312 -0.06 -12.47 7.77
CA GLN A 312 0.02 -13.31 6.57
C GLN A 312 0.13 -14.80 6.93
N GLN A 313 0.94 -15.16 7.94
CA GLN A 313 1.00 -16.55 8.43
C GLN A 313 -0.34 -17.03 9.00
N GLU A 314 -1.08 -16.17 9.69
CA GLU A 314 -2.41 -16.49 10.19
C GLU A 314 -3.36 -16.80 9.04
N ALA A 315 -3.32 -16.01 7.95
CA ALA A 315 -4.05 -16.32 6.72
C ALA A 315 -3.69 -17.70 6.18
N ARG A 316 -2.39 -18.01 6.09
CA ARG A 316 -1.90 -19.30 5.55
C ARG A 316 -2.31 -20.50 6.40
N ARG A 317 -2.29 -20.39 7.73
CA ARG A 317 -2.74 -21.47 8.66
C ARG A 317 -4.21 -21.84 8.47
N THR A 318 -5.02 -20.96 7.89
CA THR A 318 -6.41 -21.31 7.60
C THR A 318 -6.53 -22.36 6.47
N LEU A 319 -5.49 -22.55 5.64
CA LEU A 319 -5.45 -23.59 4.61
C LEU A 319 -5.52 -24.99 5.21
N ASP A 320 -4.90 -25.22 6.37
CA ASP A 320 -4.82 -26.54 7.02
C ASP A 320 -6.21 -27.17 7.17
N GLY A 321 -7.20 -26.38 7.59
CA GLY A 321 -8.57 -26.87 7.77
C GLY A 321 -9.25 -27.28 6.46
N VAL A 322 -8.90 -26.67 5.33
CA VAL A 322 -9.49 -26.98 4.03
C VAL A 322 -8.74 -28.11 3.33
N VAL A 323 -7.42 -28.18 3.53
CA VAL A 323 -6.60 -29.32 3.12
C VAL A 323 -7.08 -30.61 3.78
N GLU A 324 -7.31 -30.59 5.09
CA GLU A 324 -7.83 -31.76 5.82
C GLU A 324 -9.23 -32.16 5.35
N LYS A 325 -10.12 -31.20 5.07
CA LYS A 325 -11.43 -31.48 4.47
C LYS A 325 -11.32 -32.17 3.11
N ALA A 326 -10.40 -31.71 2.25
CA ALA A 326 -10.18 -32.32 0.95
C ALA A 326 -9.61 -33.75 1.07
N ARG A 327 -8.64 -33.97 1.97
CA ARG A 327 -8.10 -35.31 2.27
C ARG A 327 -9.18 -36.27 2.77
N ASN A 328 -10.02 -35.82 3.69
CA ASN A 328 -11.12 -36.62 4.24
C ASN A 328 -12.19 -36.97 3.19
N ALA A 329 -12.31 -36.17 2.13
CA ALA A 329 -13.17 -36.45 1.00
C ALA A 329 -12.53 -37.38 -0.06
N GLY A 330 -11.32 -37.90 0.21
CA GLY A 330 -10.63 -38.87 -0.64
C GLY A 330 -9.64 -38.26 -1.64
N TYR A 331 -9.42 -36.94 -1.61
CA TYR A 331 -8.43 -36.30 -2.50
C TYR A 331 -7.00 -36.51 -2.00
N GLN A 332 -6.07 -36.77 -2.93
CA GLN A 332 -4.64 -36.80 -2.62
C GLN A 332 -4.09 -35.37 -2.65
N VAL A 333 -3.94 -34.77 -1.46
CA VAL A 333 -3.53 -33.35 -1.34
C VAL A 333 -2.16 -33.21 -0.69
N GLN A 334 -1.24 -32.59 -1.42
CA GLN A 334 0.05 -32.11 -0.90
C GLN A 334 0.06 -30.58 -0.98
N VAL A 335 0.41 -29.90 0.12
CA VAL A 335 0.64 -28.45 0.16
C VAL A 335 1.97 -28.19 0.84
N ARG A 336 2.80 -27.32 0.27
CA ARG A 336 4.14 -27.00 0.78
C ARG A 336 4.44 -25.50 0.63
N PRO A 337 4.61 -24.77 1.75
CA PRO A 337 5.24 -23.44 1.72
C PRO A 337 6.69 -23.54 1.23
N LEU A 338 7.11 -22.58 0.42
CA LEU A 338 8.45 -22.56 -0.19
C LEU A 338 9.34 -21.56 0.54
N TRP A 339 10.42 -22.05 1.14
CA TRP A 339 11.36 -21.27 1.95
C TRP A 339 12.76 -21.88 1.88
N GLY A 340 13.78 -21.09 2.26
CA GLY A 340 15.19 -21.48 2.21
C GLY A 340 15.87 -21.03 0.92
N THR A 341 16.90 -21.75 0.49
CA THR A 341 17.64 -21.47 -0.75
C THR A 341 16.72 -21.57 -1.96
N TYR A 342 16.83 -20.63 -2.90
CA TYR A 342 16.09 -20.69 -4.17
C TYR A 342 16.41 -21.97 -4.95
N ALA A 343 17.69 -22.40 -4.93
CA ALA A 343 18.16 -23.64 -5.55
C ALA A 343 17.47 -24.91 -5.02
N ASP A 344 16.94 -24.90 -3.80
CA ASP A 344 16.26 -26.06 -3.22
C ASP A 344 14.77 -26.12 -3.62
N ILE A 345 14.20 -24.99 -4.04
CA ILE A 345 12.75 -24.85 -4.25
C ILE A 345 12.34 -24.54 -5.69
N TYR A 346 13.26 -24.14 -6.58
CA TYR A 346 12.93 -23.71 -7.95
C TYR A 346 12.17 -24.76 -8.78
N THR A 347 12.32 -26.04 -8.45
CA THR A 347 11.59 -27.14 -9.11
C THR A 347 10.11 -27.22 -8.70
N TRP A 348 9.75 -26.60 -7.57
CA TRP A 348 8.40 -26.56 -7.00
C TRP A 348 7.69 -25.24 -7.27
N SER A 349 8.38 -24.25 -7.86
CA SER A 349 7.84 -22.92 -8.15
C SER A 349 7.83 -22.58 -9.65
N LYS A 350 6.99 -21.63 -10.03
CA LYS A 350 6.93 -21.03 -11.38
C LYS A 350 6.50 -19.56 -11.29
N ASP A 351 6.94 -18.78 -12.30
CA ASP A 351 6.67 -17.34 -12.41
C ASP A 351 7.21 -16.54 -11.20
N ASP A 352 8.35 -16.98 -10.64
CA ASP A 352 9.02 -16.32 -9.52
C ASP A 352 9.52 -14.92 -9.89
N LEU A 353 9.61 -14.05 -8.89
CA LEU A 353 10.11 -12.69 -9.09
C LEU A 353 11.42 -12.49 -8.33
N GLN A 354 12.44 -12.07 -9.06
CA GLN A 354 13.70 -11.65 -8.49
C GLN A 354 13.58 -10.25 -7.88
N LEU A 355 14.17 -10.07 -6.71
CA LEU A 355 14.33 -8.80 -6.02
C LEU A 355 15.79 -8.37 -6.03
N GLU A 356 16.00 -7.07 -6.21
CA GLU A 356 17.31 -6.42 -6.07
C GLU A 356 17.57 -5.94 -4.63
N ILE A 357 16.52 -5.84 -3.82
CA ILE A 357 16.55 -5.28 -2.46
C ILE A 357 15.89 -6.21 -1.45
N GLY A 358 16.46 -6.26 -0.24
CA GLY A 358 15.92 -7.03 0.87
C GLY A 358 16.13 -8.54 0.77
N GLY A 359 16.15 -9.20 1.93
CA GLY A 359 16.39 -10.65 2.02
C GLY A 359 17.86 -11.05 1.79
N VAL A 360 18.13 -12.33 2.02
CA VAL A 360 19.47 -12.92 1.89
C VAL A 360 19.69 -13.32 0.42
N PRO A 361 20.81 -12.93 -0.22
CA PRO A 361 21.11 -13.35 -1.59
C PRO A 361 21.12 -14.89 -1.72
N GLY A 362 20.47 -15.39 -2.76
CA GLY A 362 20.29 -16.82 -3.01
C GLY A 362 19.10 -17.46 -2.28
N GLU A 363 18.41 -16.73 -1.41
CA GLU A 363 17.29 -17.24 -0.63
C GLU A 363 15.92 -16.68 -1.06
N VAL A 364 14.88 -17.41 -0.70
CA VAL A 364 13.49 -16.98 -0.80
C VAL A 364 13.19 -15.92 0.26
N SER A 365 12.88 -14.71 -0.19
CA SER A 365 12.47 -13.58 0.66
C SER A 365 11.00 -13.67 1.07
N ALA A 366 10.12 -14.18 0.19
CA ALA A 366 8.71 -14.36 0.51
C ALA A 366 8.06 -15.49 -0.31
N CYS A 367 7.26 -16.34 0.34
CA CYS A 367 6.40 -17.32 -0.34
C CYS A 367 5.06 -16.67 -0.71
N LEU A 368 4.87 -16.31 -1.98
CA LEU A 368 3.62 -15.73 -2.51
C LEU A 368 2.54 -16.80 -2.64
N ARG A 369 2.84 -17.89 -3.37
CA ARG A 369 1.95 -19.04 -3.51
C ARG A 369 2.65 -20.29 -3.02
N VAL A 370 1.96 -21.06 -2.18
CA VAL A 370 2.43 -22.39 -1.76
C VAL A 370 2.37 -23.36 -2.94
N TYR A 371 3.31 -24.31 -3.00
CA TYR A 371 3.15 -25.44 -3.90
C TYR A 371 1.94 -26.26 -3.45
N ALA A 372 1.09 -26.66 -4.40
CA ALA A 372 0.00 -27.59 -4.14
C ALA A 372 -0.11 -28.66 -5.23
N LYS A 373 -0.44 -29.88 -4.84
CA LYS A 373 -0.82 -30.97 -5.72
C LYS A 373 -2.14 -31.56 -5.23
N ILE A 374 -3.14 -31.61 -6.11
CA ILE A 374 -4.47 -32.16 -5.83
C ILE A 374 -4.72 -33.27 -6.85
N ASN A 375 -4.65 -34.52 -6.41
CA ASN A 375 -4.56 -35.69 -7.29
C ASN A 375 -3.39 -35.52 -8.28
N ASP A 376 -3.64 -35.53 -9.59
CA ASP A 376 -2.62 -35.36 -10.63
C ASP A 376 -2.41 -33.90 -11.05
N GLU A 377 -3.25 -32.97 -10.57
CA GLU A 377 -3.13 -31.55 -10.89
C GLU A 377 -2.06 -30.88 -10.00
N VAL A 378 -1.07 -30.27 -10.65
CA VAL A 378 -0.01 -29.52 -9.98
C VAL A 378 -0.25 -28.02 -10.11
N ILE A 379 -0.30 -27.35 -8.98
CA ILE A 379 -0.33 -25.89 -8.84
C ILE A 379 1.06 -25.49 -8.31
N PRO A 380 1.98 -25.05 -9.18
CA PRO A 380 3.34 -24.70 -8.77
C PRO A 380 3.31 -23.53 -7.79
N GLY A 381 4.20 -23.50 -6.81
CA GLY A 381 4.34 -22.34 -5.93
C GLY A 381 4.87 -21.12 -6.67
N ARG A 382 5.01 -20.01 -5.96
CA ARG A 382 5.56 -18.77 -6.50
C ARG A 382 6.22 -17.97 -5.39
N VAL A 383 7.42 -17.47 -5.62
CA VAL A 383 8.21 -16.80 -4.60
C VAL A 383 8.76 -15.44 -5.05
N LEU A 384 9.05 -14.58 -4.07
CA LEU A 384 10.03 -13.52 -4.21
C LEU A 384 11.37 -14.06 -3.70
N PHE A 385 12.44 -13.87 -4.46
CA PHE A 385 13.78 -14.30 -4.06
C PHE A 385 14.81 -13.23 -4.39
N ARG A 386 15.92 -13.19 -3.66
CA ARG A 386 17.05 -12.32 -4.00
C ARG A 386 18.07 -13.15 -4.77
N SER A 387 18.48 -12.70 -5.95
CA SER A 387 19.55 -13.40 -6.67
C SER A 387 20.87 -13.22 -5.93
N SER A 388 21.70 -14.26 -5.92
CA SER A 388 23.12 -14.11 -5.64
C SER A 388 23.69 -13.30 -6.79
N LEU A 389 24.17 -12.07 -6.56
CA LEU A 389 24.91 -11.34 -7.59
C LEU A 389 26.05 -12.26 -8.08
N GLU A 390 26.00 -12.69 -9.33
CA GLU A 390 27.23 -13.08 -10.03
C GLU A 390 28.05 -11.79 -10.14
N GLY A 391 29.19 -11.77 -9.45
CA GLY A 391 30.16 -10.68 -9.51
C GLY A 391 30.93 -10.68 -10.83
#